data_AF-A0A7V7TWC7-F1
#
_entry.id   AF-A0A7V7TWC7-F1
#
_cell.length_a   1.000
_cell.length_b   1.000
_cell.length_c   1.000
_cell.angle_alpha   90.00
_cell.angle_beta   90.00
_cell.angle_gamma   90.00
#
_symmetry.space_group_name_H-M   'P 1'
#
loop_
_entity.id
_entity.type
_entity.pdbx_description
1 polymer ?
#
loop_
_entity_poly.entity_id
_entity_poly.type
_entity_poly.pdbx_seq_one_letter_code
_entity_poly.pdbx_strand_id
1 'polypeptide(L)'
;MVRRIGTAFGAASVVVGGLWAVYEYRSSEEGERTKYTLQMIEDWETKGYRVAYGELREAYASFLASLSETDRSTAASIIQGRANLLANFARRMGEDPKKRDQIREVVYFFNRLGLCEGSGVCSHETTAVFFDDTVRTFVEVFQPYIDTHFASLPGSRTTVSDLSRRLDADR
;
A
#
# COMPACT_ATOMS: atom_id res chain seq x y z
N MET A 1 -20.21 -47.03 43.34
CA MET A 1 -19.24 -45.91 43.31
C MET A 1 -19.03 -45.46 41.86
N VAL A 2 -20.06 -44.94 41.18
CA VAL A 2 -20.00 -44.56 39.75
C VAL A 2 -20.80 -43.27 39.56
N ARG A 3 -20.23 -42.12 39.96
CA ARG A 3 -20.87 -40.82 39.69
C ARG A 3 -19.93 -39.59 39.69
N ARG A 4 -18.62 -39.77 39.57
CA ARG A 4 -17.66 -38.63 39.55
C ARG A 4 -16.74 -38.55 38.34
N ILE A 5 -16.76 -39.51 37.43
CA ILE A 5 -15.86 -39.52 36.25
C ILE A 5 -16.50 -38.79 35.04
N GLY A 6 -17.84 -38.68 34.98
CA GLY A 6 -18.53 -38.09 33.82
C GLY A 6 -18.44 -36.56 33.70
N THR A 7 -18.20 -35.82 34.79
CA THR A 7 -18.18 -34.35 34.76
C THR A 7 -16.83 -33.76 34.33
N ALA A 8 -15.71 -34.44 34.61
CA ALA A 8 -14.38 -33.97 34.23
C ALA A 8 -14.12 -34.10 32.71
N PHE A 9 -14.60 -35.18 32.08
CA PHE A 9 -14.50 -35.38 30.63
C PHE A 9 -15.38 -34.42 29.82
N GLY A 10 -16.58 -34.08 30.32
CA GLY A 10 -17.46 -33.11 29.67
C GLY A 10 -16.86 -31.69 29.67
N ALA A 11 -16.29 -31.24 30.80
CA ALA A 11 -15.68 -29.91 30.89
C ALA A 11 -14.43 -29.76 30.01
N ALA A 12 -13.55 -30.77 29.99
CA ALA A 12 -12.36 -30.76 29.14
C ALA A 12 -12.70 -30.74 27.64
N SER A 13 -13.74 -31.46 27.22
CA SER A 13 -14.18 -31.51 25.81
C SER A 13 -14.78 -30.18 25.34
N VAL A 14 -15.50 -29.46 26.22
CA VAL A 14 -16.05 -28.12 25.91
C VAL A 14 -14.92 -27.09 25.76
N VAL A 15 -13.87 -27.15 26.58
CA VAL A 15 -12.72 -26.25 26.47
C VAL A 15 -11.92 -26.51 25.19
N VAL A 16 -11.64 -27.77 24.87
CA VAL A 16 -10.93 -28.15 23.63
C VAL A 16 -11.76 -27.79 22.39
N GLY A 17 -13.07 -28.07 22.41
CA GLY A 17 -13.97 -27.67 21.34
C GLY A 17 -14.07 -26.15 21.16
N GLY A 18 -14.08 -25.38 22.25
CA GLY A 18 -14.05 -23.93 22.23
C GLY A 18 -12.74 -23.37 21.65
N LEU A 19 -11.60 -23.92 22.05
CA LEU A 19 -10.29 -23.52 21.51
C LEU A 19 -10.13 -23.89 20.03
N TRP A 20 -10.63 -25.06 19.61
CA TRP A 20 -10.67 -25.47 18.21
C TRP A 20 -11.58 -24.56 17.37
N ALA A 21 -12.77 -24.20 17.87
CA ALA A 21 -13.67 -23.27 17.19
C ALA A 21 -13.06 -21.87 17.04
N VAL A 22 -12.33 -21.39 18.07
CA VAL A 22 -11.58 -20.12 17.99
C VAL A 22 -10.45 -20.20 16.98
N TYR A 23 -9.74 -21.34 16.89
CA TYR A 23 -8.69 -21.56 15.90
C TYR A 23 -9.25 -21.59 14.47
N GLU A 24 -10.31 -22.37 14.23
CA GLU A 24 -10.98 -22.47 12.92
C GLU A 24 -11.53 -21.11 12.47
N TYR A 25 -12.14 -20.37 13.40
CA TYR A 25 -12.65 -19.02 13.15
C TYR A 25 -11.52 -18.06 12.75
N ARG A 26 -10.37 -18.10 13.44
CA ARG A 26 -9.20 -17.28 13.09
C ARG A 26 -8.60 -17.66 11.74
N SER A 27 -8.51 -18.95 11.43
CA SER A 27 -8.03 -19.42 10.13
C SER A 27 -8.98 -19.02 9.00
N SER A 28 -10.30 -19.06 9.24
CA SER A 28 -11.30 -18.56 8.30
C SER A 28 -11.17 -17.05 8.08
N GLU A 29 -10.95 -16.27 9.13
CA GLU A 29 -10.82 -14.81 9.05
C GLU A 29 -9.56 -14.41 8.27
N GLU A 30 -8.42 -15.05 8.52
CA GLU A 30 -7.18 -14.85 7.74
C GLU A 30 -7.34 -15.28 6.28
N GLY A 31 -8.08 -16.36 6.03
CA GLY A 31 -8.44 -16.81 4.68
C GLY A 31 -9.29 -15.78 3.92
N GLU A 32 -10.29 -15.19 4.58
CA GLU A 32 -11.10 -14.11 3.99
C GLU A 32 -10.27 -12.85 3.72
N ARG A 33 -9.43 -12.44 4.67
CA ARG A 33 -8.52 -11.30 4.50
C ARG A 33 -7.58 -11.47 3.31
N THR A 34 -7.02 -12.67 3.17
CA THR A 34 -6.17 -13.02 2.02
C THR A 34 -6.94 -12.94 0.71
N LYS A 35 -8.19 -13.45 0.68
CA LYS A 35 -9.05 -13.37 -0.49
C LYS A 35 -9.32 -11.92 -0.92
N TYR A 36 -9.61 -11.02 0.03
CA TYR A 36 -9.78 -9.59 -0.27
C TYR A 36 -8.48 -8.94 -0.76
N THR A 37 -7.33 -9.29 -0.18
CA THR A 37 -6.03 -8.81 -0.71
C THR A 37 -5.79 -9.29 -2.14
N LEU A 38 -6.07 -10.56 -2.44
CA LEU A 38 -5.95 -11.11 -3.80
C LEU A 38 -6.87 -10.37 -4.78
N GLN A 39 -8.07 -9.96 -4.36
CA GLN A 39 -8.94 -9.12 -5.18
C GLN A 39 -8.33 -7.73 -5.43
N MET A 40 -7.64 -7.13 -4.46
CA MET A 40 -6.92 -5.86 -4.68
C MET A 40 -5.76 -6.04 -5.66
N ILE A 41 -5.07 -7.17 -5.61
CA ILE A 41 -4.02 -7.53 -6.57
C ILE A 41 -4.60 -7.69 -7.98
N GLU A 42 -5.70 -8.44 -8.13
CA GLU A 42 -6.37 -8.59 -9.41
C GLU A 42 -6.82 -7.22 -9.97
N ASP A 43 -7.42 -6.38 -9.14
CA ASP A 43 -7.82 -5.03 -9.51
C ASP A 43 -6.62 -4.19 -9.96
N TRP A 44 -5.49 -4.25 -9.25
CA TRP A 44 -4.24 -3.59 -9.62
C TRP A 44 -3.76 -3.98 -11.02
N GLU A 45 -3.79 -5.28 -11.32
CA GLU A 45 -3.27 -5.83 -12.57
C GLU A 45 -4.21 -5.61 -13.76
N THR A 46 -5.52 -5.67 -13.54
CA THR A 46 -6.53 -5.73 -14.60
C THR A 46 -7.23 -4.40 -14.86
N LYS A 47 -7.38 -3.52 -13.86
CA LYS A 47 -8.12 -2.25 -13.99
C LYS A 47 -7.26 -1.07 -14.43
N GLY A 48 -6.02 -1.31 -14.85
CA GLY A 48 -5.13 -0.31 -15.43
C GLY A 48 -4.27 0.46 -14.43
N TYR A 49 -4.42 0.25 -13.12
CA TYR A 49 -3.59 0.91 -12.09
C TYR A 49 -2.11 0.60 -12.26
N ARG A 50 -1.76 -0.67 -12.49
CA ARG A 50 -0.38 -1.09 -12.79
C ARG A 50 0.19 -0.40 -14.03
N VAL A 51 -0.63 -0.22 -15.06
CA VAL A 51 -0.22 0.45 -16.31
C VAL A 51 0.01 1.94 -16.05
N ALA A 52 -0.91 2.62 -15.36
CA ALA A 52 -0.77 4.03 -15.00
C ALA A 52 0.50 4.26 -14.16
N TYR A 53 0.77 3.41 -13.18
CA TYR A 53 2.00 3.47 -12.39
C TYR A 53 3.26 3.21 -13.23
N GLY A 54 3.21 2.25 -14.15
CA GLY A 54 4.29 1.99 -15.10
C GLY A 54 4.63 3.22 -15.96
N GLU A 55 3.61 3.88 -16.53
CA GLU A 55 3.78 5.10 -17.33
C GLU A 55 4.30 6.29 -16.50
N LEU A 56 4.01 6.34 -15.19
CA LEU A 56 4.55 7.33 -14.28
C LEU A 56 6.02 7.05 -13.94
N ARG A 57 6.38 5.79 -13.71
CA ARG A 57 7.78 5.37 -13.50
C ARG A 57 8.64 5.66 -14.72
N GLU A 58 8.14 5.38 -15.91
CA GLU A 58 8.84 5.68 -17.16
C GLU A 58 9.03 7.18 -17.36
N ALA A 59 8.02 7.99 -17.01
CA ALA A 59 8.13 9.45 -17.06
C ALA A 59 9.20 9.96 -16.07
N TYR A 60 9.28 9.39 -14.87
CA TYR A 60 10.33 9.74 -13.91
C TYR A 60 11.72 9.32 -14.41
N ALA A 61 11.87 8.11 -14.93
CA ALA A 61 13.13 7.64 -15.50
C ALA A 61 13.60 8.52 -16.67
N SER A 62 12.68 8.89 -17.57
CA SER A 62 12.95 9.80 -18.69
C SER A 62 13.33 11.19 -18.22
N PHE A 63 12.69 11.69 -17.16
CA PHE A 63 13.06 12.94 -16.52
C PHE A 63 14.49 12.88 -15.97
N LEU A 64 14.85 11.84 -15.22
CA LEU A 64 16.21 11.66 -14.70
C LEU A 64 17.26 11.56 -15.81
N ALA A 65 16.93 10.89 -16.92
CA ALA A 65 17.81 10.80 -18.08
C ALA A 65 18.04 12.15 -18.78
N SER A 66 17.07 13.07 -18.69
CA SER A 66 17.15 14.41 -19.28
C SER A 66 17.96 15.43 -18.46
N LEU A 67 18.35 15.08 -17.24
CA LEU A 67 19.10 15.99 -16.35
C LEU A 67 20.56 16.15 -16.80
N SER A 68 21.09 17.35 -16.60
CA SER A 68 22.52 17.61 -16.78
C SER A 68 23.35 16.87 -15.72
N GLU A 69 24.64 16.65 -15.98
CA GLU A 69 25.52 15.99 -15.00
C GLU A 69 25.61 16.76 -13.68
N THR A 70 25.62 18.09 -13.75
CA THR A 70 25.59 18.99 -12.58
C THR A 70 24.32 18.84 -11.76
N ASP A 71 23.15 18.74 -12.42
CA ASP A 71 21.87 18.55 -11.71
C ASP A 71 21.81 17.18 -11.05
N ARG A 72 22.30 16.14 -11.73
CA ARG A 72 22.38 14.78 -11.18
C ARG A 72 23.30 14.72 -9.97
N SER A 73 24.50 15.31 -10.06
CA SER A 73 25.45 15.32 -8.94
C SER A 73 24.90 16.10 -7.75
N THR A 74 24.22 17.22 -7.98
CA THR A 74 23.62 18.05 -6.93
C THR A 74 22.48 17.30 -6.22
N ALA A 75 21.62 16.62 -6.98
CA ALA A 75 20.54 15.83 -6.41
C ALA A 75 21.03 14.62 -5.61
N ALA A 76 22.16 14.02 -6.01
CA ALA A 76 22.75 12.89 -5.31
C ALA A 76 23.51 13.29 -4.02
N SER A 77 24.07 14.49 -3.97
CA SER A 77 24.99 14.91 -2.91
C SER A 77 24.33 15.72 -1.78
N ILE A 78 23.19 16.37 -2.04
CA ILE A 78 22.55 17.27 -1.07
C ILE A 78 21.05 16.96 -0.97
N ILE A 79 20.52 16.82 0.25
CA ILE A 79 19.10 16.57 0.53
C ILE A 79 18.19 17.60 -0.16
N GLN A 80 18.55 18.88 -0.08
CA GLN A 80 17.82 19.96 -0.75
C GLN A 80 17.84 19.82 -2.28
N GLY A 81 18.94 19.30 -2.85
CA GLY A 81 19.04 19.00 -4.27
C GLY A 81 18.00 17.97 -4.71
N ARG A 82 17.87 16.87 -3.96
CA ARG A 82 16.83 15.85 -4.20
C ARG A 82 15.43 16.44 -4.07
N ALA A 83 15.18 17.24 -3.03
CA ALA A 83 13.87 17.87 -2.81
C ALA A 83 13.49 18.81 -3.96
N ASN A 84 14.43 19.65 -4.42
CA ASN A 84 14.22 20.56 -5.55
C ASN A 84 13.98 19.80 -6.85
N LEU A 85 14.71 18.71 -7.09
CA LEU A 85 14.51 17.82 -8.24
C LEU A 85 13.09 17.24 -8.26
N LEU A 86 12.63 16.71 -7.12
CA LEU A 86 11.29 16.12 -7.02
C LEU A 86 10.18 17.18 -7.14
N ALA A 87 10.39 18.39 -6.59
CA ALA A 87 9.47 19.51 -6.78
C ALA A 87 9.36 19.94 -8.25
N ASN A 88 10.50 19.99 -8.96
CA ASN A 88 10.53 20.28 -10.39
C ASN A 88 9.80 19.20 -11.21
N PHE A 89 10.01 17.93 -10.87
CA PHE A 89 9.30 16.82 -11.49
C PHE A 89 7.79 16.90 -11.23
N ALA A 90 7.38 17.15 -9.98
CA ALA A 90 5.98 17.31 -9.60
C ALA A 90 5.29 18.44 -10.40
N ARG A 91 5.94 19.60 -10.56
CA ARG A 91 5.41 20.69 -11.38
C ARG A 91 5.15 20.23 -12.82
N ARG A 92 6.11 19.53 -13.44
CA ARG A 92 5.97 19.02 -14.82
C ARG A 92 4.82 18.02 -14.95
N MET A 93 4.59 17.18 -13.93
CA MET A 93 3.42 16.28 -13.92
C MET A 93 2.10 17.05 -13.79
N GLY A 94 2.08 18.20 -13.11
CA GLY A 94 0.90 19.06 -13.00
C GLY A 94 0.52 19.78 -14.29
N GLU A 95 1.47 19.97 -15.20
CA GLU A 95 1.27 20.61 -16.50
C GLU A 95 0.67 19.66 -17.55
N ASP A 96 0.92 18.35 -17.44
CA ASP A 96 0.40 17.33 -18.35
C ASP A 96 -0.91 16.70 -17.81
N PRO A 97 -2.07 16.96 -18.44
CA PRO A 97 -3.35 16.41 -17.98
C PRO A 97 -3.36 14.88 -17.87
N LYS A 98 -2.71 14.16 -18.78
CA LYS A 98 -2.64 12.70 -18.77
C LYS A 98 -1.88 12.22 -17.53
N LYS A 99 -0.78 12.89 -17.17
CA LYS A 99 -0.01 12.54 -15.96
C LYS A 99 -0.80 12.80 -14.68
N ARG A 100 -1.57 13.88 -14.62
CA ARG A 100 -2.46 14.13 -13.48
C ARG A 100 -3.48 13.03 -13.30
N ASP A 101 -4.11 12.58 -14.38
CA ASP A 101 -5.10 11.51 -14.32
C ASP A 101 -4.46 10.18 -13.91
N GLN A 102 -3.28 9.85 -14.45
CA GLN A 102 -2.51 8.67 -14.02
C GLN A 102 -2.17 8.72 -12.52
N ILE A 103 -1.73 9.87 -11.99
CA ILE A 103 -1.46 10.03 -10.56
C ILE A 103 -2.75 9.83 -9.76
N ARG A 104 -3.87 10.42 -10.21
CA ARG A 104 -5.17 10.26 -9.55
C ARG A 104 -5.59 8.80 -9.45
N GLU A 105 -5.44 8.03 -10.53
CA GLU A 105 -5.79 6.59 -10.55
C GLU A 105 -4.94 5.77 -9.57
N VAL A 106 -3.63 6.02 -9.52
CA VAL A 106 -2.74 5.31 -8.60
C VAL A 106 -3.01 5.71 -7.14
N VAL A 107 -3.22 7.01 -6.88
CA VAL A 107 -3.61 7.50 -5.55
C VAL A 107 -4.96 6.91 -5.13
N TYR A 108 -5.94 6.82 -6.04
CA TYR A 108 -7.22 6.18 -5.77
C TYR A 108 -7.03 4.74 -5.30
N PHE A 109 -6.24 3.96 -6.04
CA PHE A 109 -5.96 2.57 -5.69
C PHE A 109 -5.28 2.45 -4.32
N PHE A 110 -4.22 3.22 -4.06
CA PHE A 110 -3.51 3.14 -2.78
C PHE A 110 -4.34 3.64 -1.59
N ASN A 111 -5.26 4.58 -1.79
CA ASN A 111 -6.23 4.92 -0.75
C ASN A 111 -7.14 3.75 -0.43
N ARG A 112 -7.68 3.07 -1.45
CA ARG A 112 -8.54 1.89 -1.26
C ARG A 112 -7.78 0.75 -0.58
N LEU A 113 -6.54 0.51 -0.98
CA LEU A 113 -5.65 -0.47 -0.34
C LEU A 113 -5.37 -0.09 1.12
N GLY A 114 -5.05 1.18 1.37
CA GLY A 114 -4.78 1.70 2.71
C GLY A 114 -5.96 1.61 3.66
N LEU A 115 -7.19 1.76 3.16
CA LEU A 115 -8.41 1.52 3.92
C LEU A 115 -8.64 0.03 4.16
N CYS A 116 -8.43 -0.82 3.15
CA CYS A 116 -8.61 -2.27 3.28
C CYS A 116 -7.66 -2.86 4.33
N GLU A 117 -6.39 -2.48 4.28
CA GLU A 117 -5.37 -2.95 5.23
C GLU A 117 -5.58 -2.30 6.61
N GLY A 118 -5.80 -0.99 6.68
CA GLY A 118 -5.97 -0.29 7.96
C GLY A 118 -7.24 -0.65 8.74
N SER A 119 -8.24 -1.25 8.08
CA SER A 119 -9.46 -1.77 8.72
C SER A 119 -9.41 -3.27 9.03
N GLY A 120 -8.30 -3.95 8.70
CA GLY A 120 -8.15 -5.39 8.89
C GLY A 120 -8.99 -6.23 7.92
N VAL A 121 -9.49 -5.65 6.82
CA VAL A 121 -10.21 -6.38 5.76
C VAL A 121 -9.23 -7.09 4.83
N CYS A 122 -8.08 -6.48 4.55
CA CYS A 122 -6.99 -7.10 3.80
C CYS A 122 -5.95 -7.71 4.75
N SER A 123 -5.33 -8.81 4.31
CA SER A 123 -4.15 -9.39 4.98
C SER A 123 -2.97 -8.43 4.90
N HIS A 124 -2.39 -8.07 6.05
CA HIS A 124 -1.20 -7.23 6.12
C HIS A 124 0.00 -7.91 5.42
N GLU A 125 0.29 -9.16 5.80
CA GLU A 125 1.42 -9.95 5.26
C GLU A 125 1.37 -10.03 3.73
N THR A 126 0.21 -10.44 3.17
CA THR A 126 0.05 -10.55 1.72
C THR A 126 0.16 -9.18 1.04
N THR A 127 -0.33 -8.11 1.69
CA THR A 127 -0.25 -6.75 1.15
C THR A 127 1.19 -6.25 1.13
N ALA A 128 1.95 -6.46 2.19
CA ALA A 128 3.35 -6.03 2.30
C ALA A 128 4.20 -6.74 1.24
N VAL A 129 4.07 -8.07 1.09
CA VAL A 129 4.81 -8.85 0.08
C VAL A 129 4.60 -8.32 -1.33
N PHE A 130 3.38 -7.91 -1.68
CA PHE A 130 3.06 -7.49 -3.05
C PHE A 130 3.28 -5.99 -3.29
N PHE A 131 2.94 -5.14 -2.32
CA PHE A 131 2.81 -3.69 -2.54
C PHE A 131 3.86 -2.84 -1.82
N ASP A 132 4.62 -3.32 -0.84
CA ASP A 132 5.56 -2.51 -0.04
C ASP A 132 6.48 -1.65 -0.91
N ASP A 133 7.33 -2.29 -1.72
CA ASP A 133 8.28 -1.61 -2.59
C ASP A 133 7.61 -0.63 -3.57
N THR A 134 6.43 -1.02 -4.06
CA THR A 134 5.66 -0.24 -5.04
C THR A 134 5.09 1.03 -4.40
N VAL A 135 4.47 0.91 -3.23
CA VAL A 135 3.91 2.04 -2.47
C VAL A 135 5.03 2.96 -1.99
N ARG A 136 6.11 2.41 -1.44
CA ARG A 136 7.27 3.18 -0.98
C ARG A 136 7.88 4.00 -2.10
N THR A 137 8.20 3.37 -3.23
CA THR A 137 8.77 4.06 -4.38
C THR A 137 7.82 5.14 -4.93
N PHE A 138 6.51 4.87 -4.91
CA PHE A 138 5.52 5.86 -5.31
C PHE A 138 5.52 7.08 -4.36
N VAL A 139 5.48 6.86 -3.04
CA VAL A 139 5.53 7.95 -2.05
C VAL A 139 6.83 8.74 -2.21
N GLU A 140 7.98 8.09 -2.28
CA GLU A 140 9.27 8.76 -2.41
C GLU A 140 9.36 9.75 -3.58
N VAL A 141 8.71 9.43 -4.70
CA VAL A 141 8.78 10.23 -5.92
C VAL A 141 7.62 11.23 -6.01
N PHE A 142 6.41 10.81 -5.66
CA PHE A 142 5.18 11.56 -5.94
C PHE A 142 4.59 12.28 -4.73
N GLN A 143 5.12 12.10 -3.51
CA GLN A 143 4.64 12.83 -2.33
C GLN A 143 4.60 14.36 -2.52
N PRO A 144 5.63 15.03 -3.11
CA PRO A 144 5.57 16.47 -3.32
C PRO A 144 4.40 16.92 -4.20
N TYR A 145 4.03 16.10 -5.18
CA TYR A 145 2.84 16.34 -6.01
C TYR A 145 1.56 16.18 -5.18
N ILE A 146 1.45 15.10 -4.41
CA ILE A 146 0.29 14.82 -3.57
C ILE A 146 0.08 15.94 -2.55
N ASP A 147 1.14 16.40 -1.88
CA ASP A 147 1.07 17.46 -0.88
C ASP A 147 0.55 18.77 -1.45
N THR A 148 0.96 19.10 -2.68
CA THR A 148 0.56 20.33 -3.38
C THR A 148 -0.87 20.24 -3.93
N HIS A 149 -1.29 19.05 -4.39
CA HIS A 149 -2.54 18.86 -5.14
C HIS A 149 -3.60 18.04 -4.40
N PHE A 150 -3.42 17.78 -3.09
CA PHE A 150 -4.27 16.87 -2.30
C PHE A 150 -5.78 17.15 -2.42
N ALA A 151 -6.17 18.41 -2.55
CA ALA A 151 -7.59 18.80 -2.68
C ALA A 151 -8.26 18.30 -3.97
N SER A 152 -7.46 17.92 -4.98
CA SER A 152 -7.94 17.39 -6.26
C SER A 152 -7.77 15.87 -6.40
N LEU A 153 -7.17 15.24 -5.38
CA LEU A 153 -6.88 13.81 -5.35
C LEU A 153 -7.88 13.09 -4.43
N PRO A 154 -8.19 11.82 -4.70
CA PRO A 154 -9.04 11.03 -3.82
C PRO A 154 -8.35 10.79 -2.47
N GLY A 155 -9.16 10.60 -1.43
CA GLY A 155 -8.68 10.28 -0.09
C GLY A 155 -8.14 11.48 0.68
N SER A 156 -7.20 11.23 1.58
CA SER A 156 -6.58 12.25 2.42
C SER A 156 -5.13 12.51 1.99
N ARG A 157 -4.55 13.62 2.47
CA ARG A 157 -3.14 13.95 2.21
C ARG A 157 -2.18 12.87 2.71
N THR A 158 -2.54 12.15 3.78
CA THR A 158 -1.61 11.23 4.47
C THR A 158 -1.88 9.77 4.18
N THR A 159 -3.04 9.38 3.65
CA THR A 159 -3.43 7.95 3.55
C THR A 159 -2.37 7.09 2.87
N VAL A 160 -1.78 7.57 1.76
CA VAL A 160 -0.78 6.82 0.98
C VAL A 160 0.55 6.73 1.73
N SER A 161 0.98 7.80 2.40
CA SER A 161 2.20 7.78 3.22
C SER A 161 2.01 7.00 4.52
N ASP A 162 0.82 6.99 5.09
CA ASP A 162 0.42 6.13 6.21
C ASP A 162 0.46 4.66 5.81
N LEU A 163 -0.08 4.31 4.64
CA LEU A 163 0.02 2.95 4.10
C LEU A 163 1.49 2.54 3.94
N SER A 164 2.32 3.39 3.31
CA SER A 164 3.75 3.11 3.14
C SER A 164 4.44 2.83 4.47
N ARG A 165 4.14 3.63 5.51
CA ARG A 165 4.73 3.45 6.85
C ARG A 165 4.29 2.15 7.53
N ARG A 166 3.04 1.74 7.34
CA ARG A 166 2.52 0.50 7.94
C ARG A 166 3.16 -0.72 7.29
N LEU A 167 3.28 -0.75 5.96
CA LEU A 167 3.88 -1.89 5.25
C LEU A 167 5.38 -2.05 5.54
N ASP A 168 6.08 -0.96 5.88
CA ASP A 168 7.51 -0.98 6.21
C ASP A 168 7.80 -1.43 7.65
N ALA A 169 6.81 -1.40 8.55
CA ALA A 169 7.01 -1.60 9.99
C ALA A 169 7.42 -3.03 10.41
N ASP A 170 7.26 -4.02 9.52
CA ASP A 170 7.51 -5.45 9.80
C ASP A 170 8.82 -5.98 9.18
N ARG A 171 9.75 -5.10 8.80
CA ARG A 171 11.09 -5.44 8.26
C ARG A 171 12.21 -5.24 9.27
#